data_AF-A0A257XID7-F1
#
_entry.id   AF-A0A257XID7-F1
#
_cell.length_a   1.000
_cell.length_b   1.000
_cell.length_c   1.000
_cell.angle_alpha   90.00
_cell.angle_beta   90.00
_cell.angle_gamma   90.00
#
_symmetry.space_group_name_H-M   'P 1'
#
loop_
_entity.id
_entity.type
_entity.pdbx_description
1 polymer ?
#
loop_
_entity_poly.entity_id
_entity_poly.type
_entity_poly.pdbx_seq_one_letter_code
_entity_poly.pdbx_strand_id
1 'polypeptide(L)'
;MSGCFKAIAGVSEFEVTFASDKPSLTVDRARLPEPPRRFSAQDAAIVRGHADSMALRLACHNPGTHRRLLPTGDVARAVFEAVEQARVEAIGGNRMVGVQRNLTAMLSDRYHRGPYADITDRADAPIEDAVALMVRERLTGQAPPPAARQIVELWRDYIETRAEADLARLSGSMEDQKAFGQITRELLSALDMGEESGLDSEDESQEDEESQSRDEQNGEDGESREDESQQGATEREAELSQEEQPESASESEAGPPAEMPDDSELGDSEEAAEPWQPRQPATHDHKGPEYHAFTGKFDEEVTAEDLCDSEELTRLRAYLDKQLSNLQGVVARLANRLQRRLLAQQNRAWEFDLEEGVLDPARLSRVVTDPTAALSFKRERDTEFRDTVVTLLIDNSGSMRGRPITVAATCADILARTLERC
;
A
#
# COMPACT_ATOMS: atom_id res chain seq x y z
N MET A 1 1.37 -8.51 -5.71
CA MET A 1 0.61 -9.14 -4.61
C MET A 1 -0.85 -9.35 -5.00
N SER A 2 -1.63 -8.29 -5.25
CA SER A 2 -3.06 -8.39 -5.65
C SER A 2 -3.35 -9.42 -6.77
N GLY A 3 -2.61 -9.44 -7.88
CA GLY A 3 -2.82 -10.45 -8.94
C GLY A 3 -2.60 -11.91 -8.50
N CYS A 4 -1.69 -12.16 -7.56
CA CYS A 4 -1.43 -13.49 -7.00
C CYS A 4 -2.56 -13.91 -6.04
N PHE A 5 -3.02 -12.97 -5.19
CA PHE A 5 -4.19 -13.14 -4.34
C PHE A 5 -5.41 -13.53 -5.17
N LYS A 6 -5.72 -12.75 -6.21
CA LYS A 6 -6.84 -12.99 -7.15
C LYS A 6 -6.75 -14.37 -7.81
N ALA A 7 -5.56 -14.77 -8.26
CA ALA A 7 -5.34 -16.08 -8.87
C ALA A 7 -5.52 -17.26 -7.90
N ILE A 8 -5.08 -17.14 -6.64
CA ILE A 8 -5.30 -18.18 -5.60
C ILE A 8 -6.78 -18.23 -5.18
N ALA A 9 -7.42 -17.07 -5.02
CA ALA A 9 -8.81 -16.94 -4.61
C ALA A 9 -9.83 -17.31 -5.71
N GLY A 10 -9.42 -17.33 -6.98
CA GLY A 10 -10.29 -17.61 -8.12
C GLY A 10 -11.21 -16.45 -8.53
N VAL A 11 -10.87 -15.20 -8.17
CA VAL A 11 -11.71 -14.00 -8.38
C VAL A 11 -11.04 -12.98 -9.30
N SER A 12 -11.79 -12.40 -10.23
CA SER A 12 -11.29 -11.40 -11.19
C SER A 12 -11.31 -9.98 -10.62
N GLU A 13 -12.45 -9.56 -10.07
CA GLU A 13 -12.63 -8.25 -9.43
C GLU A 13 -12.65 -8.41 -7.91
N PHE A 14 -11.65 -7.79 -7.27
CA PHE A 14 -11.44 -7.86 -5.83
C PHE A 14 -10.43 -6.78 -5.41
N GLU A 15 -10.74 -6.01 -4.37
CA GLU A 15 -9.87 -4.93 -3.90
C GLU A 15 -8.90 -5.44 -2.83
N VAL A 16 -7.59 -5.15 -2.97
CA VAL A 16 -6.57 -5.49 -1.97
C VAL A 16 -5.95 -4.21 -1.47
N THR A 17 -6.20 -3.89 -0.20
CA THR A 17 -5.76 -2.65 0.45
C THR A 17 -4.80 -2.94 1.61
N PHE A 18 -3.91 -2.01 1.91
CA PHE A 18 -2.98 -2.09 3.04
C PHE A 18 -3.40 -1.08 4.12
N ALA A 19 -3.34 -1.49 5.39
CA ALA A 19 -3.65 -0.62 6.52
C ALA A 19 -2.94 -1.07 7.80
N SER A 20 -2.86 -0.18 8.79
CA SER A 20 -2.32 -0.46 10.13
C SER A 20 -3.21 -1.35 11.01
N ASP A 21 -4.48 -1.52 10.64
CA ASP A 21 -5.46 -2.27 11.43
C ASP A 21 -5.26 -3.79 11.36
N LYS A 22 -6.02 -4.52 12.19
CA LYS A 22 -6.11 -5.98 12.12
C LYS A 22 -6.47 -6.43 10.69
N PRO A 23 -5.78 -7.44 10.12
CA PRO A 23 -6.11 -7.96 8.79
C PRO A 23 -7.55 -8.45 8.73
N SER A 24 -8.29 -8.07 7.69
CA SER A 24 -9.71 -8.42 7.54
C SER A 24 -10.08 -8.77 6.10
N LEU A 25 -11.13 -9.58 5.97
CA LEU A 25 -11.65 -10.08 4.70
C LEU A 25 -13.16 -9.83 4.67
N THR A 26 -13.62 -9.07 3.67
CA THR A 26 -15.04 -8.90 3.34
C THR A 26 -15.33 -9.54 1.98
N VAL A 27 -16.58 -9.45 1.51
CA VAL A 27 -17.05 -10.10 0.27
C VAL A 27 -16.24 -9.67 -0.96
N ASP A 28 -15.88 -8.38 -1.06
CA ASP A 28 -15.24 -7.79 -2.25
C ASP A 28 -13.84 -7.20 -1.98
N ARG A 29 -13.39 -7.19 -0.71
CA ARG A 29 -12.17 -6.49 -0.29
C ARG A 29 -11.38 -7.25 0.78
N ALA A 30 -10.06 -7.27 0.63
CA ALA A 30 -9.10 -7.66 1.66
C ALA A 30 -8.32 -6.45 2.20
N ARG A 31 -8.10 -6.45 3.51
CA ARG A 31 -7.23 -5.52 4.21
C ARG A 31 -6.03 -6.30 4.75
N LEU A 32 -4.86 -6.05 4.16
CA LEU A 32 -3.58 -6.62 4.55
C LEU A 32 -2.84 -5.67 5.50
N PRO A 33 -1.96 -6.18 6.37
CA PRO A 33 -1.17 -5.32 7.25
C PRO A 33 -0.20 -4.47 6.42
N GLU A 34 -0.07 -3.20 6.79
CA GLU A 34 0.85 -2.27 6.14
C GLU A 34 2.31 -2.74 6.29
N PRO A 35 3.09 -2.84 5.20
CA PRO A 35 4.49 -3.26 5.27
C PRO A 35 5.36 -2.20 5.98
N PRO A 36 6.35 -2.61 6.79
CA PRO A 36 7.25 -1.67 7.44
C PRO A 36 8.09 -0.89 6.42
N ARG A 37 8.42 0.37 6.75
CA ARG A 37 9.25 1.27 5.90
C ARG A 37 10.59 0.66 5.47
N ARG A 38 11.15 -0.25 6.28
CA ARG A 38 12.28 -1.12 5.91
C ARG A 38 11.73 -2.51 5.64
N PHE A 39 11.57 -2.85 4.37
CA PHE A 39 10.90 -4.08 3.94
C PHE A 39 11.90 -5.21 3.73
N SER A 40 12.03 -6.10 4.71
CA SER A 40 12.88 -7.29 4.60
C SER A 40 12.21 -8.42 3.81
N ALA A 41 12.98 -9.43 3.41
CA ALA A 41 12.43 -10.65 2.82
C ALA A 41 11.50 -11.41 3.77
N GLN A 42 11.69 -11.28 5.08
CA GLN A 42 10.82 -11.89 6.10
C GLN A 42 9.49 -11.14 6.21
N ASP A 43 9.50 -9.80 6.23
CA ASP A 43 8.29 -8.98 6.19
C ASP A 43 7.47 -9.27 4.93
N ALA A 44 8.16 -9.41 3.79
CA ALA A 44 7.52 -9.80 2.54
C ALA A 44 6.84 -11.17 2.61
N ALA A 45 7.44 -12.15 3.30
CA ALA A 45 6.85 -13.47 3.51
C ALA A 45 5.64 -13.42 4.47
N ILE A 46 5.69 -12.61 5.52
CA ILE A 46 4.59 -12.40 6.48
C ILE A 46 3.37 -11.77 5.79
N VAL A 47 3.55 -10.65 5.08
CA VAL A 47 2.44 -9.97 4.39
C VAL A 47 1.87 -10.84 3.26
N ARG A 48 2.71 -11.60 2.54
CA ARG A 48 2.23 -12.63 1.60
C ARG A 48 1.47 -13.74 2.31
N GLY A 49 1.89 -14.19 3.49
CA GLY A 49 1.20 -15.23 4.25
C GLY A 49 -0.22 -14.81 4.65
N HIS A 50 -0.42 -13.56 5.06
CA HIS A 50 -1.76 -13.00 5.27
C HIS A 50 -2.60 -13.00 3.99
N ALA A 51 -2.01 -12.61 2.85
CA ALA A 51 -2.69 -12.62 1.56
C ALA A 51 -3.08 -14.04 1.13
N ASP A 52 -2.15 -15.00 1.22
CA ASP A 52 -2.37 -16.39 0.85
C ASP A 52 -3.41 -17.05 1.77
N SER A 53 -3.35 -16.82 3.08
CA SER A 53 -4.31 -17.31 4.08
C SER A 53 -5.75 -16.85 3.77
N MET A 54 -5.91 -15.56 3.45
CA MET A 54 -7.21 -14.99 3.04
C MET A 54 -7.67 -15.51 1.68
N ALA A 55 -6.77 -15.61 0.70
CA ALA A 55 -7.11 -16.09 -0.64
C ALA A 55 -7.54 -17.57 -0.64
N LEU A 56 -6.85 -18.41 0.13
CA LEU A 56 -7.25 -19.80 0.36
C LEU A 56 -8.61 -19.89 1.07
N ARG A 57 -8.92 -18.97 2.00
CA ARG A 57 -10.24 -18.91 2.62
C ARG A 57 -11.34 -18.58 1.61
N LEU A 58 -11.11 -17.69 0.64
CA LEU A 58 -12.07 -17.48 -0.44
C LEU A 58 -12.22 -18.72 -1.34
N ALA A 59 -11.14 -19.42 -1.66
CA ALA A 59 -11.14 -20.53 -2.61
C ALA A 59 -11.62 -21.88 -2.03
N CYS A 60 -11.35 -22.17 -0.76
CA CYS A 60 -11.48 -23.52 -0.18
C CYS A 60 -12.53 -23.64 0.95
N HIS A 61 -13.24 -22.56 1.29
CA HIS A 61 -14.24 -22.52 2.36
C HIS A 61 -15.62 -22.13 1.84
N ASN A 62 -16.62 -22.99 2.03
CA ASN A 62 -18.02 -22.66 1.81
C ASN A 62 -18.63 -22.09 3.11
N PRO A 63 -19.04 -20.81 3.15
CA PRO A 63 -19.60 -20.21 4.36
C PRO A 63 -20.97 -20.77 4.74
N GLY A 64 -21.74 -21.30 3.79
CA GLY A 64 -23.04 -21.94 4.05
C GLY A 64 -22.91 -23.27 4.78
N THR A 65 -21.93 -24.10 4.38
CA THR A 65 -21.61 -25.35 5.09
C THR A 65 -21.06 -25.06 6.48
N HIS A 66 -20.18 -24.08 6.61
CA HIS A 66 -19.60 -23.70 7.90
C HIS A 66 -20.66 -23.22 8.91
N ARG A 67 -21.56 -22.31 8.50
CA ARG A 67 -22.66 -21.82 9.36
C ARG A 67 -23.58 -22.93 9.86
N ARG A 68 -23.82 -23.97 9.05
CA ARG A 68 -24.67 -25.13 9.43
C ARG A 68 -23.99 -26.10 10.40
N LEU A 69 -22.66 -26.06 10.52
CA LEU A 69 -21.87 -26.94 11.38
C LEU A 69 -21.30 -26.23 12.62
N LEU A 70 -21.43 -24.90 12.68
CA LEU A 70 -20.90 -24.06 13.75
C LEU A 70 -21.51 -24.46 15.11
N PRO A 71 -20.69 -24.75 16.14
CA PRO A 71 -21.19 -25.03 17.48
C PRO A 71 -21.65 -23.74 18.19
N THR A 72 -22.47 -23.91 19.23
CA THR A 72 -23.10 -22.82 20.00
C THR A 72 -22.17 -22.18 21.03
N GLY A 73 -21.39 -22.98 21.76
CA GLY A 73 -20.49 -22.48 22.81
C GLY A 73 -19.30 -21.70 22.24
N ASP A 74 -18.98 -20.54 22.82
CA ASP A 74 -17.95 -19.63 22.27
C ASP A 74 -16.56 -20.25 22.14
N VAL A 75 -16.12 -21.04 23.14
CA VAL A 75 -14.81 -21.72 23.08
C VAL A 75 -14.81 -22.80 22.00
N ALA A 76 -15.88 -23.59 21.91
CA ALA A 76 -16.05 -24.60 20.86
C ALA A 76 -16.08 -23.97 19.46
N ARG A 77 -16.69 -22.79 19.34
CA ARG A 77 -16.74 -21.99 18.11
C ARG A 77 -15.36 -21.45 17.73
N ALA A 78 -14.60 -20.91 18.68
CA ALA A 78 -13.22 -20.48 18.46
C ALA A 78 -12.33 -21.63 17.97
N VAL A 79 -12.40 -22.80 18.62
CA VAL A 79 -11.69 -24.01 18.18
C VAL A 79 -12.15 -24.44 16.77
N PHE A 80 -13.45 -24.47 16.49
CA PHE A 80 -13.99 -24.85 15.17
C PHE A 80 -13.54 -23.91 14.04
N GLU A 81 -13.58 -22.59 14.28
CA GLU A 81 -13.08 -21.57 13.36
C GLU A 81 -11.57 -21.69 13.12
N ALA A 82 -10.77 -21.94 14.17
CA ALA A 82 -9.32 -22.09 14.08
C ALA A 82 -8.90 -23.38 13.35
N VAL A 83 -9.61 -24.50 13.60
CA VAL A 83 -9.39 -25.79 12.93
C VAL A 83 -9.80 -25.73 11.45
N GLU A 84 -10.90 -25.04 11.11
CA GLU A 84 -11.28 -24.81 9.71
C GLU A 84 -10.28 -23.92 8.97
N GLN A 85 -9.73 -22.89 9.64
CA GLN A 85 -8.64 -22.09 9.09
C GLN A 85 -7.39 -22.94 8.83
N ALA A 86 -7.02 -23.83 9.75
CA ALA A 86 -5.92 -24.77 9.59
C ALA A 86 -6.12 -25.75 8.41
N ARG A 87 -7.35 -26.24 8.18
CA ARG A 87 -7.70 -27.07 7.01
C ARG A 87 -7.44 -26.34 5.70
N VAL A 88 -7.97 -25.13 5.58
CA VAL A 88 -7.86 -24.28 4.39
C VAL A 88 -6.40 -23.97 4.07
N GLU A 89 -5.61 -23.60 5.09
CA GLU A 89 -4.18 -23.34 4.96
C GLU A 89 -3.38 -24.60 4.59
N ALA A 90 -3.76 -25.77 5.13
CA ALA A 90 -3.13 -27.04 4.78
C ALA A 90 -3.35 -27.45 3.32
N ILE A 91 -4.57 -27.27 2.77
CA ILE A 91 -4.86 -27.54 1.35
C ILE A 91 -3.95 -26.72 0.43
N GLY A 92 -3.83 -25.42 0.70
CA GLY A 92 -2.95 -24.53 -0.07
C GLY A 92 -1.47 -24.85 0.12
N GLY A 93 -1.02 -25.05 1.36
CA GLY A 93 0.36 -25.35 1.70
C GLY A 93 0.86 -26.69 1.12
N ASN A 94 0.02 -27.72 1.13
CA ASN A 94 0.35 -29.04 0.58
C ASN A 94 0.44 -29.03 -0.96
N ARG A 95 -0.30 -28.14 -1.63
CA ARG A 95 -0.26 -27.96 -3.09
C ARG A 95 0.82 -26.99 -3.57
N MET A 96 1.20 -26.00 -2.74
CA MET A 96 2.08 -24.90 -3.13
C MET A 96 3.15 -24.60 -2.06
N VAL A 97 4.37 -25.09 -2.28
CA VAL A 97 5.52 -24.91 -1.36
C VAL A 97 5.84 -23.43 -1.07
N GLY A 98 5.62 -22.53 -2.05
CA GLY A 98 5.77 -21.09 -1.83
C GLY A 98 4.78 -20.54 -0.81
N VAL A 99 3.52 -20.93 -0.92
CA VAL A 99 2.44 -20.56 0.01
C VAL A 99 2.69 -21.18 1.39
N GLN A 100 3.12 -22.45 1.46
CA GLN A 100 3.50 -23.09 2.73
C GLN A 100 4.56 -22.28 3.50
N ARG A 101 5.56 -21.72 2.81
CA ARG A 101 6.60 -20.87 3.41
C ARG A 101 6.03 -19.52 3.90
N ASN A 102 5.20 -18.88 3.09
CA ASN A 102 4.55 -17.60 3.46
C ASN A 102 3.64 -17.77 4.69
N LEU A 103 2.78 -18.80 4.68
CA LEU A 103 1.91 -19.15 5.81
C LEU A 103 2.71 -19.46 7.08
N THR A 104 3.82 -20.19 6.96
CA THR A 104 4.69 -20.51 8.11
C THR A 104 5.40 -19.27 8.65
N ALA A 105 5.78 -18.31 7.80
CA ALA A 105 6.34 -17.03 8.23
C ALA A 105 5.28 -16.17 8.97
N MET A 106 4.07 -16.04 8.42
CA MET A 106 2.94 -15.38 9.08
C MET A 106 2.61 -16.01 10.45
N LEU A 107 2.54 -17.34 10.51
CA LEU A 107 2.22 -18.05 11.75
C LEU A 107 3.30 -17.85 12.81
N SER A 108 4.58 -17.87 12.40
CA SER A 108 5.71 -17.63 13.31
C SER A 108 5.70 -16.20 13.86
N ASP A 109 5.40 -15.21 13.02
CA ASP A 109 5.27 -13.80 13.44
C ASP A 109 4.09 -13.59 14.40
N ARG A 110 2.93 -14.22 14.14
CA ARG A 110 1.75 -14.18 15.04
C ARG A 110 2.12 -14.61 16.46
N TYR A 111 2.70 -15.80 16.62
CA TYR A 111 3.04 -16.33 17.95
C TYR A 111 4.26 -15.65 18.58
N HIS A 112 5.15 -15.05 17.78
CA HIS A 112 6.26 -14.27 18.31
C HIS A 112 5.84 -12.90 18.86
N ARG A 113 4.75 -12.31 18.33
CA ARG A 113 4.19 -11.03 18.82
C ARG A 113 3.26 -11.18 20.02
N GLY A 114 2.67 -12.35 20.22
CA GLY A 114 1.80 -12.63 21.37
C GLY A 114 2.59 -13.01 22.64
N PRO A 115 1.95 -12.97 23.83
CA PRO A 115 2.57 -13.24 25.12
C PRO A 115 2.78 -14.75 25.39
N TYR A 116 3.13 -15.51 24.34
CA TYR A 116 3.05 -16.97 24.35
C TYR A 116 4.33 -17.68 24.79
N ALA A 117 5.47 -16.99 24.70
CA ALA A 117 6.79 -17.57 24.98
C ALA A 117 7.03 -17.89 26.47
N ASP A 118 6.26 -17.26 27.38
CA ASP A 118 6.44 -17.36 28.84
C ASP A 118 5.32 -18.18 29.53
N ILE A 119 4.38 -18.77 28.77
CA ILE A 119 3.20 -19.46 29.33
C ILE A 119 3.58 -20.82 29.93
N THR A 120 3.39 -21.00 31.24
CA THR A 120 3.68 -22.25 31.94
C THR A 120 2.43 -23.03 32.40
N ASP A 121 1.25 -22.41 32.42
CA ASP A 121 -0.01 -23.04 32.81
C ASP A 121 -0.94 -23.25 31.60
N ARG A 122 -1.79 -24.28 31.67
CA ARG A 122 -2.88 -24.50 30.71
C ARG A 122 -3.94 -23.41 30.78
N ALA A 123 -4.15 -22.80 31.96
CA ALA A 123 -5.13 -21.73 32.13
C ALA A 123 -4.83 -20.49 31.28
N ASP A 124 -3.54 -20.22 31.03
CA ASP A 124 -3.07 -19.09 30.22
C ASP A 124 -2.88 -19.45 28.73
N ALA A 125 -2.99 -20.74 28.37
CA ALA A 125 -2.72 -21.28 27.04
C ALA A 125 -4.01 -21.52 26.23
N PRO A 126 -4.34 -20.71 25.20
CA PRO A 126 -5.58 -20.87 24.43
C PRO A 126 -5.66 -22.24 23.74
N ILE A 127 -6.75 -22.97 24.00
CA ILE A 127 -6.94 -24.33 23.49
C ILE A 127 -7.26 -24.35 22.00
N GLU A 128 -7.86 -23.29 21.47
CA GLU A 128 -8.10 -23.08 20.03
C GLU A 128 -6.79 -23.02 19.24
N ASP A 129 -5.77 -22.33 19.75
CA ASP A 129 -4.43 -22.29 19.16
C ASP A 129 -3.75 -23.67 19.27
N ALA A 130 -3.87 -24.34 20.42
CA ALA A 130 -3.30 -25.67 20.63
C ALA A 130 -3.86 -26.72 19.66
N VAL A 131 -5.20 -26.82 19.56
CA VAL A 131 -5.89 -27.77 18.67
C VAL A 131 -5.60 -27.42 17.20
N ALA A 132 -5.67 -26.15 16.81
CA ALA A 132 -5.38 -25.75 15.43
C ALA A 132 -3.93 -26.03 15.00
N LEU A 133 -2.96 -25.84 15.91
CA LEU A 133 -1.55 -26.19 15.67
C LEU A 133 -1.33 -27.71 15.56
N MET A 134 -1.97 -28.50 16.42
CA MET A 134 -1.90 -29.98 16.33
C MET A 134 -2.55 -30.50 15.06
N VAL A 135 -3.71 -29.97 14.66
CA VAL A 135 -4.35 -30.29 13.37
C VAL A 135 -3.42 -29.90 12.22
N ARG A 136 -2.87 -28.66 12.20
CA ARG A 136 -1.90 -28.24 11.17
C ARG A 136 -0.69 -29.17 11.09
N GLU A 137 -0.11 -29.57 12.23
CA GLU A 137 1.02 -30.49 12.29
C GLU A 137 0.66 -31.84 11.63
N ARG A 138 -0.52 -32.41 11.94
CA ARG A 138 -0.99 -33.67 11.34
C ARG A 138 -1.34 -33.53 9.85
N LEU A 139 -1.94 -32.41 9.40
CA LEU A 139 -2.35 -32.20 8.00
C LEU A 139 -1.20 -31.81 7.06
N THR A 140 -0.14 -31.18 7.56
CA THR A 140 0.97 -30.65 6.73
C THR A 140 2.33 -31.31 6.98
N GLY A 141 2.46 -32.09 8.07
CA GLY A 141 3.74 -32.64 8.53
C GLY A 141 4.74 -31.59 9.04
N GLN A 142 4.34 -30.33 9.14
CA GLN A 142 5.19 -29.24 9.63
C GLN A 142 5.00 -29.05 11.13
N ALA A 143 6.10 -29.11 11.88
CA ALA A 143 6.11 -28.82 13.32
C ALA A 143 5.49 -27.43 13.65
N PRO A 144 4.94 -27.24 14.86
CA PRO A 144 4.50 -25.93 15.31
C PRO A 144 5.69 -24.94 15.39
N PRO A 145 5.47 -23.62 15.19
CA PRO A 145 6.50 -22.61 15.35
C PRO A 145 7.16 -22.66 16.74
N PRO A 146 8.45 -22.33 16.90
CA PRO A 146 9.14 -22.41 18.18
C PRO A 146 8.45 -21.66 19.32
N ALA A 147 7.90 -20.48 19.05
CA ALA A 147 7.18 -19.64 20.03
C ALA A 147 5.82 -20.22 20.48
N ALA A 148 5.25 -21.17 19.72
CA ALA A 148 3.96 -21.79 20.00
C ALA A 148 4.08 -23.24 20.50
N ARG A 149 5.31 -23.77 20.52
CA ARG A 149 5.58 -25.17 20.86
C ARG A 149 5.12 -25.52 22.29
N GLN A 150 5.31 -24.59 23.23
CA GLN A 150 4.96 -24.76 24.64
C GLN A 150 3.44 -24.86 24.86
N ILE A 151 2.64 -24.07 24.14
CA ILE A 151 1.16 -24.19 24.11
C ILE A 151 0.75 -25.61 23.71
N VAL A 152 1.33 -26.11 22.61
CA VAL A 152 1.03 -27.45 22.11
C VAL A 152 1.48 -28.53 23.09
N GLU A 153 2.68 -28.43 23.66
CA GLU A 153 3.20 -29.41 24.63
C GLU A 153 2.38 -29.44 25.93
N LEU A 154 1.85 -28.31 26.41
CA LEU A 154 0.94 -28.27 27.56
C LEU A 154 -0.36 -29.05 27.31
N TRP A 155 -0.95 -28.93 26.11
CA TRP A 155 -2.24 -29.54 25.77
C TRP A 155 -2.16 -30.92 25.12
N ARG A 156 -1.02 -31.31 24.54
CA ARG A 156 -0.85 -32.52 23.72
C ARG A 156 -1.37 -33.77 24.41
N ASP A 157 -0.89 -34.08 25.61
CA ASP A 157 -1.27 -35.30 26.34
C ASP A 157 -2.79 -35.38 26.58
N TYR A 158 -3.44 -34.25 26.86
CA TYR A 158 -4.89 -34.18 27.09
C TYR A 158 -5.67 -34.41 25.80
N ILE A 159 -5.24 -33.79 24.69
CA ILE A 159 -5.89 -33.90 23.39
C ILE A 159 -5.67 -35.29 22.78
N GLU A 160 -4.44 -35.82 22.79
CA GLU A 160 -4.13 -37.14 22.21
C GLU A 160 -4.83 -38.27 22.98
N THR A 161 -4.89 -38.21 24.33
CA THR A 161 -5.62 -39.21 25.14
C THR A 161 -7.13 -39.28 24.82
N ARG A 162 -7.72 -38.18 24.34
CA ARG A 162 -9.18 -38.05 24.13
C ARG A 162 -9.60 -38.15 22.66
N ALA A 163 -8.81 -37.59 21.74
CA ALA A 163 -9.21 -37.31 20.36
C ALA A 163 -8.18 -37.76 19.29
N GLU A 164 -7.19 -38.61 19.62
CA GLU A 164 -6.22 -39.13 18.64
C GLU A 164 -6.89 -39.77 17.42
N ALA A 165 -7.95 -40.55 17.62
CA ALA A 165 -8.68 -41.22 16.55
C ALA A 165 -9.31 -40.22 15.55
N ASP A 166 -9.86 -39.12 16.04
CA ASP A 166 -10.49 -38.10 15.21
C ASP A 166 -9.46 -37.22 14.52
N LEU A 167 -8.37 -36.85 15.21
CA LEU A 167 -7.20 -36.20 14.61
C LEU A 167 -6.62 -37.01 13.44
N ALA A 168 -6.59 -38.34 13.54
CA ALA A 168 -6.17 -39.20 12.44
C ALA A 168 -7.16 -39.16 11.26
N ARG A 169 -8.47 -39.17 11.53
CA ARG A 169 -9.55 -39.14 10.51
C ARG A 169 -9.56 -37.83 9.71
N LEU A 170 -9.23 -36.68 10.32
CA LEU A 170 -9.17 -35.37 9.64
C LEU A 170 -8.24 -35.35 8.41
N SER A 171 -7.18 -36.16 8.41
CA SER A 171 -6.25 -36.25 7.27
C SER A 171 -6.91 -36.79 5.99
N GLY A 172 -7.90 -37.67 6.12
CA GLY A 172 -8.63 -38.27 4.99
C GLY A 172 -9.77 -37.41 4.45
N SER A 173 -10.20 -36.38 5.18
CA SER A 173 -11.37 -35.55 4.86
C SER A 173 -11.06 -34.10 4.46
N MET A 174 -9.78 -33.71 4.35
CA MET A 174 -9.37 -32.32 4.08
C MET A 174 -10.13 -31.62 2.94
N GLU A 175 -10.40 -32.33 1.83
CA GLU A 175 -11.05 -31.78 0.65
C GLU A 175 -12.60 -31.73 0.74
N ASP A 176 -13.21 -32.45 1.69
CA ASP A 176 -14.65 -32.38 1.98
C ASP A 176 -14.90 -31.63 3.30
N GLN A 177 -15.23 -30.35 3.17
CA GLN A 177 -15.52 -29.47 4.32
C GLN A 177 -16.68 -29.99 5.19
N LYS A 178 -17.67 -30.70 4.63
CA LYS A 178 -18.80 -31.22 5.42
C LYS A 178 -18.33 -32.40 6.28
N ALA A 179 -17.64 -33.36 5.67
CA ALA A 179 -17.09 -34.51 6.40
C ALA A 179 -16.04 -34.07 7.45
N PHE A 180 -15.17 -33.13 7.08
CA PHE A 180 -14.19 -32.55 8.01
C PHE A 180 -14.88 -31.85 9.19
N GLY A 181 -15.85 -30.97 8.94
CA GLY A 181 -16.58 -30.28 10.00
C GLY A 181 -17.38 -31.21 10.92
N GLN A 182 -17.88 -32.34 10.41
CA GLN A 182 -18.50 -33.39 11.25
C GLN A 182 -17.46 -34.03 12.20
N ILE A 183 -16.28 -34.40 11.68
CA ILE A 183 -15.20 -34.96 12.51
C ILE A 183 -14.71 -33.91 13.54
N THR A 184 -14.64 -32.63 13.19
CA THR A 184 -14.30 -31.56 14.16
C THR A 184 -15.35 -31.43 15.27
N ARG A 185 -16.65 -31.65 14.99
CA ARG A 185 -17.68 -31.70 16.04
C ARG A 185 -17.55 -32.93 16.94
N GLU A 186 -17.20 -34.09 16.38
CA GLU A 186 -16.90 -35.31 17.15
C GLU A 186 -15.69 -35.09 18.07
N LEU A 187 -14.62 -34.46 17.55
CA LEU A 187 -13.44 -34.06 18.33
C LEU A 187 -13.78 -33.07 19.46
N LEU A 188 -14.63 -32.08 19.20
CA LEU A 188 -15.09 -31.13 20.24
C LEU A 188 -15.88 -31.85 21.35
N SER A 189 -16.71 -32.83 20.99
CA SER A 189 -17.42 -33.67 21.97
C SER A 189 -16.45 -34.50 22.83
N ALA A 190 -15.40 -35.08 22.24
CA ALA A 190 -14.39 -35.85 22.96
C ALA A 190 -13.53 -35.01 23.94
N LEU A 191 -13.41 -33.70 23.70
CA LEU A 191 -12.73 -32.74 24.58
C LEU A 191 -13.64 -32.19 25.69
N ASP A 192 -14.84 -32.74 25.90
CA ASP A 192 -15.90 -32.20 26.78
C ASP A 192 -16.32 -30.76 26.42
N MET A 193 -16.14 -30.34 25.16
CA MET A 193 -16.46 -29.00 24.65
C MET A 193 -17.73 -28.97 23.79
N GLY A 194 -18.39 -30.12 23.61
CA GLY A 194 -19.69 -30.22 22.97
C GLY A 194 -20.80 -30.29 24.02
N GLU A 195 -21.83 -29.45 23.87
CA GLU A 195 -23.13 -29.67 24.52
C GLU A 195 -24.08 -30.41 23.58
N GLU A 196 -25.20 -30.88 24.14
CA GLU A 196 -26.05 -31.93 23.59
C GLU A 196 -26.39 -31.79 22.11
N SER A 197 -26.38 -32.93 21.42
CA SER A 197 -26.65 -33.01 19.99
C SER A 197 -28.10 -32.61 19.68
N GLY A 198 -28.32 -31.32 19.38
CA GLY A 198 -29.55 -30.77 18.81
C GLY A 198 -29.82 -31.25 17.37
N LEU A 199 -29.80 -32.57 17.19
CA LEU A 199 -30.16 -33.30 15.96
C LEU A 199 -31.44 -34.12 16.18
N ASP A 200 -32.31 -33.65 17.08
CA ASP A 200 -33.66 -34.18 17.33
C ASP A 200 -34.71 -33.08 17.10
N SER A 201 -34.55 -32.38 15.97
CA SER A 201 -35.60 -31.56 15.37
C SER A 201 -35.96 -32.19 14.04
N GLU A 202 -36.72 -33.29 14.13
CA GLU A 202 -37.46 -33.83 13.00
C GLU A 202 -38.44 -32.77 12.48
N ASP A 203 -38.28 -32.42 11.21
CA ASP A 203 -39.34 -32.11 10.24
C ASP A 203 -40.71 -31.61 10.80
N GLU A 204 -40.76 -30.36 11.28
CA GLU A 204 -42.01 -29.59 11.28
C GLU A 204 -41.91 -28.38 10.35
N SER A 205 -42.52 -28.54 9.17
CA SER A 205 -42.91 -27.47 8.27
C SER A 205 -43.88 -26.49 8.95
N GLN A 206 -43.57 -25.20 8.91
CA GLN A 206 -44.57 -24.14 9.03
C GLN A 206 -44.14 -22.90 8.26
N GLU A 207 -45.01 -22.46 7.36
CA GLU A 207 -44.92 -21.20 6.61
C GLU A 207 -45.42 -20.04 7.48
N ASP A 208 -44.95 -18.82 7.17
CA ASP A 208 -45.52 -17.49 7.45
C ASP A 208 -46.09 -17.16 8.85
N GLU A 209 -45.55 -16.11 9.49
CA GLU A 209 -46.15 -14.75 9.41
C GLU A 209 -45.31 -13.69 10.17
N GLU A 210 -45.51 -12.43 9.81
CA GLU A 210 -44.87 -11.26 10.46
C GLU A 210 -45.44 -11.02 11.87
N SER A 211 -44.62 -10.56 12.84
CA SER A 211 -45.10 -9.53 13.77
C SER A 211 -44.01 -8.79 14.55
N GLN A 212 -44.29 -7.49 14.67
CA GLN A 212 -43.52 -6.40 15.22
C GLN A 212 -43.15 -6.51 16.71
N SER A 213 -42.00 -5.91 17.03
CA SER A 213 -41.63 -5.22 18.28
C SER A 213 -42.51 -5.35 19.54
N ARG A 214 -41.84 -5.66 20.67
CA ARG A 214 -42.10 -4.91 21.91
C ARG A 214 -40.84 -4.80 22.79
N ASP A 215 -40.67 -3.61 23.33
CA ASP A 215 -39.62 -3.18 24.27
C ASP A 215 -40.15 -3.29 25.72
N GLU A 216 -39.37 -2.81 26.71
CA GLU A 216 -39.63 -2.75 28.17
C GLU A 216 -39.38 -4.07 28.95
N GLN A 217 -38.96 -4.11 30.23
CA GLN A 217 -38.39 -3.19 31.25
C GLN A 217 -37.91 -4.10 32.43
N ASN A 218 -37.04 -3.77 33.41
CA ASN A 218 -36.08 -2.70 33.71
C ASN A 218 -35.11 -3.25 34.82
N GLY A 219 -34.02 -2.56 35.20
CA GLY A 219 -33.17 -2.93 36.35
C GLY A 219 -32.11 -1.89 36.73
N GLU A 220 -32.36 -1.14 37.81
CA GLU A 220 -31.67 0.12 38.19
C GLU A 220 -30.45 -0.04 39.12
N ASP A 221 -29.57 0.98 39.06
CA ASP A 221 -28.79 1.68 40.12
C ASP A 221 -27.44 2.10 39.52
N GLY A 222 -26.96 3.36 39.46
CA GLY A 222 -26.96 4.51 40.39
C GLY A 222 -25.48 5.02 40.39
N GLU A 223 -25.10 6.30 40.46
CA GLU A 223 -25.76 7.58 40.77
C GLU A 223 -25.04 8.77 40.08
N SER A 224 -25.75 9.90 39.88
CA SER A 224 -25.22 11.30 39.87
C SER A 224 -24.26 11.77 38.73
N ARG A 225 -24.30 13.02 38.23
CA ARG A 225 -25.21 14.18 38.44
C ARG A 225 -25.04 15.21 37.31
N GLU A 226 -26.10 15.99 37.06
CA GLU A 226 -26.16 17.43 36.66
C GLU A 226 -25.01 18.00 35.76
N ASP A 227 -25.29 18.58 34.58
CA ASP A 227 -25.91 19.92 34.50
C ASP A 227 -26.71 20.19 33.21
N GLU A 228 -27.46 21.30 33.21
CA GLU A 228 -28.41 21.79 32.20
C GLU A 228 -27.69 22.35 30.93
N SER A 229 -28.31 22.73 29.79
CA SER A 229 -29.66 23.25 29.55
C SER A 229 -30.05 23.30 28.05
N GLN A 230 -31.34 23.03 27.79
CA GLN A 230 -32.25 23.72 26.85
C GLN A 230 -32.01 23.81 25.32
N GLN A 231 -32.97 23.19 24.61
CA GLN A 231 -33.76 23.73 23.47
C GLN A 231 -33.08 23.89 22.09
N GLY A 232 -33.69 23.48 20.97
CA GLY A 232 -34.95 22.75 20.76
C GLY A 232 -35.51 22.91 19.32
N ALA A 233 -36.45 22.05 18.93
CA ALA A 233 -37.34 22.15 17.73
C ALA A 233 -36.65 22.08 16.33
N THR A 234 -36.71 20.96 15.59
CA THR A 234 -37.73 20.55 14.58
C THR A 234 -37.74 21.42 13.29
N GLU A 235 -38.02 20.95 12.06
CA GLU A 235 -38.50 19.71 11.40
C GLU A 235 -37.66 19.48 10.09
N ARG A 236 -37.48 18.30 9.47
CA ARG A 236 -38.40 17.48 8.61
C ARG A 236 -39.18 18.31 7.56
N GLU A 237 -39.48 17.87 6.33
CA GLU A 237 -39.03 16.82 5.38
C GLU A 237 -39.74 17.12 4.03
N ALA A 238 -39.36 16.45 2.92
CA ALA A 238 -40.15 16.29 1.67
C ALA A 238 -40.42 17.53 0.77
N GLU A 239 -40.65 17.45 -0.56
CA GLU A 239 -40.45 16.38 -1.57
C GLU A 239 -40.48 16.95 -3.03
N LEU A 240 -39.77 16.27 -3.94
CA LEU A 240 -40.08 15.94 -5.35
C LEU A 240 -40.57 16.98 -6.41
N SER A 241 -39.75 17.07 -7.46
CA SER A 241 -40.10 16.92 -8.90
C SER A 241 -40.69 18.06 -9.75
N GLN A 242 -39.92 18.50 -10.75
CA GLN A 242 -40.40 18.70 -12.13
C GLN A 242 -39.27 18.61 -13.18
N GLU A 243 -39.58 18.06 -14.37
CA GLU A 243 -38.65 17.89 -15.50
C GLU A 243 -38.69 19.09 -16.46
N GLU A 244 -37.53 19.62 -16.88
CA GLU A 244 -37.36 20.31 -18.16
C GLU A 244 -35.95 20.06 -18.76
N GLN A 245 -35.78 20.34 -20.05
CA GLN A 245 -34.61 19.97 -20.87
C GLN A 245 -33.32 20.74 -20.51
N PRO A 246 -32.12 20.20 -20.83
CA PRO A 246 -30.86 20.84 -20.45
C PRO A 246 -30.46 21.98 -21.40
N GLU A 247 -30.83 23.21 -21.07
CA GLU A 247 -30.03 24.39 -21.44
C GLU A 247 -29.17 24.84 -20.25
N SER A 248 -27.91 24.39 -20.21
CA SER A 248 -26.90 24.91 -19.29
C SER A 248 -25.63 25.34 -20.05
N ALA A 249 -25.80 26.34 -20.90
CA ALA A 249 -24.70 27.16 -21.40
C ALA A 249 -24.30 28.25 -20.37
N SER A 250 -24.06 27.86 -19.12
CA SER A 250 -23.37 28.66 -18.10
C SER A 250 -22.86 27.77 -16.96
N GLU A 251 -21.80 28.23 -16.30
CA GLU A 251 -21.33 27.76 -14.99
C GLU A 251 -21.04 26.25 -14.84
N SER A 252 -19.93 25.82 -15.44
CA SER A 252 -19.13 24.73 -14.87
C SER A 252 -18.08 25.32 -13.92
N GLU A 253 -17.97 24.75 -12.73
CA GLU A 253 -17.05 25.18 -11.67
C GLU A 253 -15.60 25.25 -12.15
N ALA A 254 -15.10 26.47 -12.35
CA ALA A 254 -13.70 26.73 -12.12
C ALA A 254 -13.48 26.66 -10.60
N GLY A 255 -12.99 25.51 -10.11
CA GLY A 255 -12.38 25.45 -8.78
C GLY A 255 -11.37 26.60 -8.64
N PRO A 256 -11.27 27.22 -7.46
CA PRO A 256 -10.68 28.55 -7.31
C PRO A 256 -9.30 28.60 -7.98
N PRO A 257 -8.99 29.66 -8.77
CA PRO A 257 -7.66 29.81 -9.30
C PRO A 257 -6.70 29.79 -8.11
N ALA A 258 -5.71 28.91 -8.14
CA ALA A 258 -4.65 28.96 -7.15
C ALA A 258 -4.01 30.35 -7.28
N GLU A 259 -4.22 31.19 -6.27
CA GLU A 259 -3.54 32.47 -6.13
C GLU A 259 -2.06 32.18 -5.91
N MET A 260 -1.35 32.02 -7.03
CA MET A 260 0.10 32.06 -7.05
C MET A 260 0.48 33.46 -6.56
N PRO A 261 1.28 33.58 -5.47
CA PRO A 261 1.52 34.85 -4.81
C PRO A 261 2.10 35.89 -5.77
N ASP A 262 1.71 37.14 -5.56
CA ASP A 262 2.08 38.27 -6.41
C ASP A 262 3.60 38.47 -6.46
N ASP A 263 4.10 38.96 -7.60
CA ASP A 263 5.53 39.13 -7.91
C ASP A 263 6.18 40.27 -7.08
N SER A 264 5.44 40.81 -6.10
CA SER A 264 5.79 41.93 -5.23
C SER A 264 6.09 41.53 -3.76
N GLU A 265 5.77 40.31 -3.33
CA GLU A 265 6.03 39.83 -1.95
C GLU A 265 7.16 38.81 -1.80
N LEU A 266 7.74 38.31 -2.89
CA LEU A 266 9.06 37.66 -2.83
C LEU A 266 10.15 38.73 -2.87
N GLY A 267 10.49 39.24 -1.68
CA GLY A 267 11.58 40.18 -1.49
C GLY A 267 12.89 39.69 -2.10
N ASP A 268 13.71 40.64 -2.54
CA ASP A 268 15.03 40.42 -3.14
C ASP A 268 15.99 39.85 -2.09
N SER A 269 15.89 38.54 -1.85
CA SER A 269 16.74 37.83 -0.92
C SER A 269 18.10 37.62 -1.57
N GLU A 270 18.99 38.61 -1.45
CA GLU A 270 20.44 38.50 -1.71
C GLU A 270 21.15 37.54 -0.71
N GLU A 271 20.42 36.63 -0.08
CA GLU A 271 21.03 35.43 0.50
C GLU A 271 21.59 34.60 -0.65
N ALA A 272 22.92 34.66 -0.80
CA ALA A 272 23.66 33.80 -1.70
C ALA A 272 23.32 32.34 -1.36
N ALA A 273 22.41 31.76 -2.15
CA ALA A 273 21.99 30.37 -2.00
C ALA A 273 23.24 29.49 -1.90
N GLU A 274 23.35 28.72 -0.81
CA GLU A 274 24.54 27.93 -0.52
C GLU A 274 24.97 27.18 -1.80
N PRO A 275 26.26 27.26 -2.19
CA PRO A 275 26.72 26.72 -3.47
C PRO A 275 26.32 25.26 -3.52
N TRP A 276 25.42 24.93 -4.46
CA TRP A 276 24.77 23.62 -4.56
C TRP A 276 25.83 22.53 -4.52
N GLN A 277 26.01 21.95 -3.34
CA GLN A 277 26.88 20.80 -3.21
C GLN A 277 26.18 19.71 -4.02
N PRO A 278 26.88 19.09 -4.99
CA PRO A 278 26.37 17.86 -5.58
C PRO A 278 26.15 16.94 -4.39
N ARG A 279 24.88 16.58 -4.12
CA ARG A 279 24.60 15.48 -3.20
C ARG A 279 25.46 14.34 -3.71
N GLN A 280 26.44 13.89 -2.92
CA GLN A 280 27.20 12.71 -3.29
C GLN A 280 26.15 11.64 -3.63
N PRO A 281 26.20 11.04 -4.84
CA PRO A 281 25.20 10.06 -5.24
C PRO A 281 25.13 9.04 -4.13
N ALA A 282 23.95 8.89 -3.52
CA ALA A 282 23.84 8.23 -2.23
C ALA A 282 24.39 6.81 -2.39
N THR A 283 25.55 6.54 -1.80
CA THR A 283 26.23 5.22 -1.87
C THR A 283 25.52 4.17 -1.01
N HIS A 284 24.22 4.38 -0.81
CA HIS A 284 23.28 3.71 0.08
C HIS A 284 21.90 3.49 -0.58
N ASP A 285 21.77 3.58 -1.92
CA ASP A 285 20.58 3.09 -2.65
C ASP A 285 20.44 1.55 -2.64
N HIS A 286 21.36 0.84 -1.98
CA HIS A 286 21.25 -0.60 -1.74
C HIS A 286 20.62 -0.93 -0.38
N LYS A 287 19.31 -1.20 -0.39
CA LYS A 287 18.72 -2.53 -0.05
C LYS A 287 17.25 -2.48 0.40
N GLY A 288 16.33 -2.40 -0.56
CA GLY A 288 15.28 -3.42 -0.60
C GLY A 288 15.87 -4.76 -1.10
N PRO A 289 15.11 -5.86 -1.16
CA PRO A 289 15.54 -6.98 -1.99
C PRO A 289 15.77 -6.46 -3.42
N GLU A 290 16.96 -6.73 -3.96
CA GLU A 290 17.35 -6.30 -5.30
C GLU A 290 16.29 -6.76 -6.30
N TYR A 291 15.75 -5.85 -7.11
CA TYR A 291 14.65 -6.16 -8.00
C TYR A 291 15.16 -7.09 -9.11
N HIS A 292 14.96 -8.38 -8.90
CA HIS A 292 15.16 -9.38 -9.93
C HIS A 292 13.85 -9.60 -10.68
N ALA A 293 13.86 -9.29 -11.98
CA ALA A 293 12.82 -9.71 -12.89
C ALA A 293 12.67 -11.24 -12.82
N PHE A 294 11.47 -11.73 -12.50
CA PHE A 294 11.21 -13.16 -12.35
C PHE A 294 11.40 -13.93 -13.68
N THR A 295 11.17 -13.25 -14.80
CA THR A 295 11.53 -13.71 -16.14
C THR A 295 11.59 -12.51 -17.07
N GLY A 296 12.64 -12.40 -17.89
CA GLY A 296 12.72 -11.43 -19.00
C GLY A 296 12.21 -11.99 -20.33
N LYS A 297 11.50 -13.13 -20.33
CA LYS A 297 11.08 -13.83 -21.56
C LYS A 297 10.03 -13.06 -22.38
N PHE A 298 9.33 -12.12 -21.75
CA PHE A 298 8.25 -11.34 -22.34
C PHE A 298 8.56 -9.83 -22.36
N ASP A 299 9.78 -9.45 -22.00
CA ASP A 299 10.24 -8.06 -21.99
C ASP A 299 10.81 -7.75 -23.37
N GLU A 300 10.49 -6.57 -23.90
CA GLU A 300 10.95 -6.11 -25.22
C GLU A 300 11.59 -4.73 -25.08
N GLU A 301 12.84 -4.59 -25.54
CA GLU A 301 13.53 -3.31 -25.63
C GLU A 301 13.41 -2.80 -27.07
N VAL A 302 12.64 -1.73 -27.27
CA VAL A 302 12.36 -1.14 -28.58
C VAL A 302 12.84 0.31 -28.60
N THR A 303 13.50 0.71 -29.68
CA THR A 303 13.90 2.10 -29.91
C THR A 303 12.67 2.98 -30.14
N ALA A 304 12.66 4.21 -29.59
CA ALA A 304 11.49 5.08 -29.65
C ALA A 304 11.04 5.44 -31.08
N GLU A 305 11.97 5.37 -32.04
CA GLU A 305 11.73 5.59 -33.46
C GLU A 305 10.88 4.48 -34.12
N ASP A 306 10.93 3.24 -33.58
CA ASP A 306 10.18 2.09 -34.10
C ASP A 306 8.78 1.95 -33.47
N LEU A 307 8.44 2.80 -32.49
CA LEU A 307 7.15 2.72 -31.77
C LEU A 307 5.98 3.36 -32.53
N CYS A 308 6.22 4.16 -33.58
CA CYS A 308 5.16 4.83 -34.33
C CYS A 308 5.55 5.19 -35.76
N ASP A 309 4.59 5.08 -36.68
CA ASP A 309 4.76 5.50 -38.07
C ASP A 309 4.86 7.04 -38.20
N SER A 310 5.52 7.52 -39.25
CA SER A 310 5.75 8.96 -39.48
C SER A 310 4.45 9.79 -39.62
N GLU A 311 3.38 9.21 -40.16
CA GLU A 311 2.05 9.84 -40.22
C GLU A 311 1.41 9.95 -38.82
N GLU A 312 1.53 8.91 -38.00
CA GLU A 312 1.01 8.90 -36.63
C GLU A 312 1.79 9.87 -35.75
N LEU A 313 3.12 9.88 -35.83
CA LEU A 313 3.98 10.85 -35.15
C LEU A 313 3.58 12.28 -35.48
N THR A 314 3.33 12.59 -36.76
CA THR A 314 2.88 13.92 -37.20
C THR A 314 1.54 14.31 -36.56
N ARG A 315 0.58 13.38 -36.50
CA ARG A 315 -0.73 13.57 -35.85
C ARG A 315 -0.60 13.76 -34.33
N LEU A 316 0.20 12.94 -33.65
CA LEU A 316 0.45 13.04 -32.21
C LEU A 316 1.15 14.35 -31.86
N ARG A 317 2.09 14.80 -32.70
CA ARG A 317 2.77 16.10 -32.53
C ARG A 317 1.80 17.27 -32.63
N ALA A 318 0.94 17.27 -33.66
CA ALA A 318 -0.08 18.30 -33.82
C ALA A 318 -1.10 18.35 -32.65
N TYR A 319 -1.42 17.20 -32.05
CA TYR A 319 -2.25 17.13 -30.85
C TYR A 319 -1.54 17.77 -29.64
N LEU A 320 -0.26 17.45 -29.42
CA LEU A 320 0.53 18.00 -28.32
C LEU A 320 0.74 19.52 -28.48
N ASP A 321 1.07 19.99 -29.67
CA ASP A 321 1.22 21.43 -29.97
C ASP A 321 -0.10 22.21 -29.71
N LYS A 322 -1.26 21.60 -30.01
CA LYS A 322 -2.59 22.16 -29.70
C LYS A 322 -2.88 22.24 -28.20
N GLN A 323 -2.31 21.37 -27.37
CA GLN A 323 -2.43 21.49 -25.91
C GLN A 323 -1.42 22.49 -25.33
N LEU A 324 -0.23 22.57 -25.91
CA LEU A 324 0.81 23.52 -25.53
C LEU A 324 0.46 24.98 -25.85
N SER A 325 -0.37 25.26 -26.87
CA SER A 325 -0.78 26.64 -27.23
C SER A 325 -1.30 27.44 -26.03
N ASN A 326 -2.02 26.78 -25.11
CA ASN A 326 -2.61 27.40 -23.94
C ASN A 326 -1.60 27.65 -22.81
N LEU A 327 -0.40 27.07 -22.88
CA LEU A 327 0.64 27.12 -21.84
C LEU A 327 1.88 27.92 -22.24
N GLN A 328 1.99 28.39 -23.49
CA GLN A 328 3.18 29.07 -24.04
C GLN A 328 3.69 30.23 -23.16
N GLY A 329 2.80 31.02 -22.54
CA GLY A 329 3.17 32.13 -21.66
C GLY A 329 3.79 31.72 -20.30
N VAL A 330 3.55 30.48 -19.85
CA VAL A 330 4.24 29.90 -18.68
C VAL A 330 5.60 29.33 -19.11
N VAL A 331 5.63 28.64 -20.25
CA VAL A 331 6.86 28.06 -20.84
C VAL A 331 7.92 29.13 -21.08
N ALA A 332 7.57 30.25 -21.69
CA ALA A 332 8.51 31.34 -21.95
C ALA A 332 9.10 31.92 -20.65
N ARG A 333 8.30 32.03 -19.57
CA ARG A 333 8.78 32.53 -18.27
C ARG A 333 9.70 31.52 -17.57
N LEU A 334 9.35 30.23 -17.58
CA LEU A 334 10.19 29.16 -17.03
C LEU A 334 11.51 29.02 -17.81
N ALA A 335 11.46 29.04 -19.14
CA ALA A 335 12.65 29.06 -20.00
C ALA A 335 13.58 30.23 -19.64
N ASN A 336 13.05 31.45 -19.60
CA ASN A 336 13.83 32.64 -19.23
C ASN A 336 14.34 32.62 -17.78
N ARG A 337 13.77 31.80 -16.88
CA ARG A 337 14.27 31.61 -15.50
C ARG A 337 15.36 30.55 -15.43
N LEU A 338 15.20 29.43 -16.15
CA LEU A 338 16.20 28.38 -16.29
C LEU A 338 17.44 28.93 -17.00
N GLN A 339 17.24 29.55 -18.16
CA GLN A 339 18.28 30.18 -18.97
C GLN A 339 19.03 31.25 -18.17
N ARG A 340 18.35 32.14 -17.43
CA ARG A 340 19.03 33.09 -16.54
C ARG A 340 19.85 32.42 -15.44
N ARG A 341 19.44 31.28 -14.89
CA ARG A 341 20.23 30.55 -13.87
C ARG A 341 21.45 29.83 -14.46
N LEU A 342 21.32 29.27 -15.66
CA LEU A 342 22.44 28.68 -16.39
C LEU A 342 23.43 29.76 -16.88
N LEU A 343 22.94 30.84 -17.48
CA LEU A 343 23.74 31.99 -17.92
C LEU A 343 24.33 32.81 -16.76
N ALA A 344 23.73 32.82 -15.56
CA ALA A 344 24.32 33.50 -14.40
C ALA A 344 25.64 32.85 -13.95
N GLN A 345 25.86 31.56 -14.24
CA GLN A 345 27.17 30.91 -14.08
C GLN A 345 28.14 31.18 -15.25
N GLN A 346 27.64 31.77 -16.35
CA GLN A 346 28.43 32.28 -17.48
C GLN A 346 28.91 33.74 -17.25
N ASN A 347 28.62 34.32 -16.07
CA ASN A 347 29.07 35.67 -15.72
C ASN A 347 30.60 35.73 -15.67
N ARG A 348 31.17 36.40 -16.67
CA ARG A 348 32.59 36.72 -16.83
C ARG A 348 33.12 37.42 -15.58
N ALA A 349 33.87 36.69 -14.76
CA ALA A 349 34.53 37.26 -13.60
C ALA A 349 35.76 38.07 -14.05
N TRP A 350 35.91 39.28 -13.52
CA TRP A 350 37.09 40.10 -13.74
C TRP A 350 37.95 40.08 -12.48
N GLU A 351 39.20 39.67 -12.63
CA GLU A 351 40.22 39.81 -11.60
C GLU A 351 40.83 41.22 -11.73
N PHE A 352 40.89 41.96 -10.63
CA PHE A 352 41.41 43.32 -10.55
C PHE A 352 42.67 43.35 -9.69
N ASP A 353 43.37 44.49 -9.66
CA ASP A 353 44.59 44.69 -8.87
C ASP A 353 45.69 43.67 -9.25
N LEU A 354 45.89 43.49 -10.56
CA LEU A 354 46.97 42.67 -11.13
C LEU A 354 48.16 43.54 -11.56
N GLU A 355 49.37 42.96 -11.57
CA GLU A 355 50.60 43.58 -12.10
C GLU A 355 50.68 43.51 -13.64
N GLU A 356 49.93 42.61 -14.27
CA GLU A 356 49.85 42.44 -15.73
C GLU A 356 48.40 42.18 -16.19
N GLY A 357 48.08 42.57 -17.42
CA GLY A 357 46.75 42.37 -18.01
C GLY A 357 46.28 43.56 -18.85
N VAL A 358 44.97 43.78 -18.87
CA VAL A 358 44.34 44.96 -19.50
C VAL A 358 44.28 46.08 -18.46
N LEU A 359 44.69 47.31 -18.81
CA LEU A 359 44.61 48.45 -17.88
C LEU A 359 43.16 48.70 -17.41
N ASP A 360 42.98 48.90 -16.10
CA ASP A 360 41.70 49.31 -15.54
C ASP A 360 41.54 50.84 -15.59
N PRO A 361 40.69 51.40 -16.48
CA PRO A 361 40.55 52.86 -16.61
C PRO A 361 40.03 53.53 -15.33
N ALA A 362 39.33 52.80 -14.45
CA ALA A 362 38.86 53.34 -13.17
C ALA A 362 40.00 53.58 -12.16
N ARG A 363 41.13 52.87 -12.29
CA ARG A 363 42.29 52.97 -11.40
C ARG A 363 43.46 53.75 -12.01
N LEU A 364 43.32 54.24 -13.25
CA LEU A 364 44.33 55.00 -13.98
C LEU A 364 44.84 56.24 -13.21
N SER A 365 44.01 56.83 -12.34
CA SER A 365 44.39 57.94 -11.46
C SER A 365 45.48 57.54 -10.45
N ARG A 366 45.48 56.30 -9.94
CA ARG A 366 46.49 55.82 -8.98
C ARG A 366 47.89 55.76 -9.61
N VAL A 367 48.00 55.39 -10.89
CA VAL A 367 49.26 55.40 -11.65
C VAL A 367 49.94 56.79 -11.61
N VAL A 368 49.14 57.85 -11.51
CA VAL A 368 49.62 59.25 -11.44
C VAL A 368 49.85 59.71 -10.00
N THR A 369 48.99 59.33 -9.05
CA THR A 369 49.06 59.84 -7.67
C THR A 369 49.95 59.02 -6.73
N ASP A 370 50.11 57.72 -6.98
CA ASP A 370 50.98 56.81 -6.22
C ASP A 370 51.68 55.83 -7.18
N PRO A 371 52.85 56.22 -7.73
CA PRO A 371 53.61 55.39 -8.68
C PRO A 371 54.18 54.10 -8.08
N THR A 372 54.03 53.86 -6.77
CA THR A 372 54.52 52.64 -6.10
C THR A 372 53.49 51.52 -6.04
N ALA A 373 52.22 51.82 -6.33
CA ALA A 373 51.13 50.84 -6.38
C ALA A 373 50.99 50.22 -7.78
N ALA A 374 51.70 49.11 -8.05
CA ALA A 374 51.77 48.46 -9.37
C ALA A 374 50.46 47.81 -9.87
N LEU A 375 49.44 47.69 -9.02
CA LEU A 375 48.24 46.88 -9.23
C LEU A 375 47.13 47.65 -9.98
N SER A 376 47.38 48.00 -11.24
CA SER A 376 46.43 48.78 -12.09
C SER A 376 45.84 48.00 -13.26
N PHE A 377 46.12 46.71 -13.38
CA PHE A 377 45.61 45.86 -14.44
C PHE A 377 44.46 44.97 -13.96
N LYS A 378 43.66 44.51 -14.92
CA LYS A 378 42.59 43.54 -14.76
C LYS A 378 42.64 42.47 -15.85
N ARG A 379 42.10 41.29 -15.56
CA ARG A 379 42.06 40.15 -16.47
C ARG A 379 40.68 39.50 -16.43
N GLU A 380 40.19 39.08 -17.59
CA GLU A 380 38.99 38.24 -17.69
C GLU A 380 39.37 36.81 -17.29
N ARG A 381 38.64 36.22 -16.34
CA ARG A 381 38.86 34.87 -15.87
C ARG A 381 37.99 33.91 -16.66
N ASP A 382 38.63 32.97 -17.37
CA ASP A 382 37.93 31.84 -17.97
C ASP A 382 37.33 30.96 -16.87
N THR A 383 36.06 30.58 -17.07
CA THR A 383 35.31 29.69 -16.19
C THR A 383 35.22 28.31 -16.86
N GLU A 384 35.69 27.26 -16.20
CA GLU A 384 35.54 25.89 -16.69
C GLU A 384 34.05 25.50 -16.71
N PHE A 385 33.49 25.37 -17.91
CA PHE A 385 32.15 24.84 -18.11
C PHE A 385 32.13 23.33 -17.83
N ARG A 386 31.05 22.84 -17.21
CA ARG A 386 30.83 21.40 -17.00
C ARG A 386 29.76 20.91 -17.95
N ASP A 387 30.15 20.03 -18.87
CA ASP A 387 29.22 19.31 -19.73
C ASP A 387 28.17 18.60 -18.87
N THR A 388 26.91 18.98 -19.07
CA THR A 388 25.78 18.52 -18.24
C THR A 388 24.86 17.65 -19.09
N VAL A 389 24.81 16.35 -18.77
CA VAL A 389 23.88 15.40 -19.39
C VAL A 389 22.59 15.37 -18.58
N VAL A 390 21.45 15.56 -19.23
CA VAL A 390 20.12 15.48 -18.62
C VAL A 390 19.37 14.28 -19.20
N THR A 391 19.06 13.30 -18.36
CA THR A 391 18.27 12.12 -18.73
C THR A 391 16.85 12.27 -18.19
N LEU A 392 15.84 12.15 -19.06
CA LEU A 392 14.43 12.12 -18.67
C LEU A 392 13.92 10.68 -18.73
N LEU A 393 13.34 10.19 -17.62
CA LEU A 393 12.64 8.92 -17.57
C LEU A 393 11.13 9.18 -17.52
N ILE A 394 10.37 8.56 -18.42
CA ILE A 394 8.91 8.69 -18.49
C ILE A 394 8.31 7.32 -18.16
N ASP A 395 7.47 7.27 -17.13
CA ASP A 395 6.72 6.06 -16.79
C ASP A 395 5.55 5.83 -17.76
N ASN A 396 5.34 4.57 -18.16
CA ASN A 396 4.24 4.11 -19.00
C ASN A 396 3.41 3.01 -18.30
N SER A 397 3.43 2.99 -16.97
CA SER A 397 2.64 2.06 -16.16
C SER A 397 1.13 2.34 -16.21
N GLY A 398 0.33 1.41 -15.68
CA GLY A 398 -1.14 1.50 -15.71
C GLY A 398 -1.74 2.75 -15.03
N SER A 399 -1.06 3.31 -14.02
CA SER A 399 -1.47 4.54 -13.33
C SER A 399 -1.28 5.81 -14.16
N MET A 400 -0.44 5.76 -15.20
CA MET A 400 -0.17 6.92 -16.07
C MET A 400 -1.28 7.18 -17.09
N ARG A 401 -2.21 6.23 -17.28
CA ARG A 401 -3.26 6.30 -18.31
C ARG A 401 -4.17 7.53 -18.18
N GLY A 402 -4.46 8.16 -19.30
CA GLY A 402 -5.36 9.33 -19.37
C GLY A 402 -4.63 10.64 -19.08
N ARG A 403 -5.09 11.41 -18.10
CA ARG A 403 -4.56 12.74 -17.80
C ARG A 403 -3.07 12.77 -17.37
N PRO A 404 -2.53 11.84 -16.57
CA PRO A 404 -1.15 11.91 -16.10
C PRO A 404 -0.11 11.84 -17.23
N ILE A 405 -0.23 10.89 -18.17
CA ILE A 405 0.70 10.78 -19.31
C ILE A 405 0.66 12.03 -20.21
N THR A 406 -0.51 12.64 -20.39
CA THR A 406 -0.66 13.90 -21.14
C THR A 406 0.09 15.06 -20.47
N VAL A 407 -0.01 15.17 -19.15
CA VAL A 407 0.75 16.18 -18.37
C VAL A 407 2.25 15.89 -18.44
N ALA A 408 2.67 14.63 -18.30
CA ALA A 408 4.08 14.23 -18.39
C ALA A 408 4.69 14.56 -19.76
N ALA A 409 3.99 14.24 -20.86
CA ALA A 409 4.42 14.57 -22.22
C ALA A 409 4.52 16.09 -22.44
N THR A 410 3.57 16.86 -21.90
CA THR A 410 3.59 18.32 -21.93
C THR A 410 4.82 18.87 -21.18
N CYS A 411 5.08 18.39 -19.96
CA CYS A 411 6.25 18.79 -19.17
C CYS A 411 7.58 18.41 -19.84
N ALA A 412 7.66 17.24 -20.46
CA ALA A 412 8.85 16.78 -21.18
C ALA A 412 9.15 17.67 -22.40
N ASP A 413 8.16 18.00 -23.22
CA ASP A 413 8.35 18.90 -24.37
C ASP A 413 8.70 20.33 -23.95
N ILE A 414 8.13 20.82 -22.84
CA ILE A 414 8.51 22.10 -22.25
C ILE A 414 9.99 22.08 -21.85
N LEU A 415 10.42 21.08 -21.08
CA LEU A 415 11.81 20.95 -20.63
C LEU A 415 12.76 20.83 -21.81
N ALA A 416 12.47 19.98 -22.79
CA ALA A 416 13.26 19.83 -24.02
C ALA A 416 13.43 21.17 -24.74
N ARG A 417 12.34 21.89 -25.04
CA ARG A 417 12.42 23.22 -25.69
C ARG A 417 13.11 24.28 -24.85
N THR A 418 13.16 24.16 -23.51
CA THR A 418 13.95 25.06 -22.68
C THR A 418 15.45 24.74 -22.74
N LEU A 419 15.81 23.46 -22.80
CA LEU A 419 17.20 22.99 -22.85
C LEU A 419 17.82 23.21 -24.24
N GLU A 420 17.07 23.01 -25.32
CA GLU A 420 17.48 23.33 -26.71
C GLU A 420 17.78 24.82 -26.97
N ARG A 421 17.37 25.70 -26.04
CA ARG A 421 17.55 27.16 -26.14
C ARG A 421 18.65 27.72 -25.22
N CYS A 422 19.23 26.87 -24.38
CA CYS A 422 20.30 27.24 -23.44
C CYS A 422 21.66 26.86 -24.02
#